data_AF-A0A7C6V607-F1
#
_entry.id   AF-A0A7C6V607-F1
#
_cell.length_a   1.000
_cell.length_b   1.000
_cell.length_c   1.000
_cell.angle_alpha   90.00
_cell.angle_beta   90.00
_cell.angle_gamma   90.00
#
_symmetry.space_group_name_H-M   'P 1'
#
loop_
_entity.id
_entity.type
_entity.pdbx_description
1 polymer ?
#
loop_
_entity_poly.entity_id
_entity_poly.type
_entity_poly.pdbx_seq_one_letter_code
_entity_poly.pdbx_strand_id
1 'polypeptide(L)' 'TRTYGYGTPGLTTGWCKLANGEKAVVFRHLHPGRMVVLELEGRYYVLTHPGVEELYSALLARGVKQGAL' A
#
# COMPACT_ATOMS: atom_id res chain seq x y z
N THR A 1 -10.91 -10.97 -2.29
CA THR A 1 -10.68 -11.88 -1.16
C THR A 1 -9.34 -11.58 -0.52
N ARG A 2 -9.28 -11.49 0.82
CA ARG A 2 -8.03 -11.32 1.58
C ARG A 2 -7.49 -12.70 1.97
N THR A 3 -6.21 -12.97 1.76
CA THR A 3 -5.54 -14.22 2.19
C THR A 3 -4.29 -13.90 3.01
N TYR A 4 -3.90 -14.84 3.89
CA TYR A 4 -2.72 -14.72 4.78
C TYR A 4 -2.64 -13.36 5.50
N GLY A 5 -3.79 -12.88 5.98
CA GLY A 5 -3.89 -11.58 6.62
C GLY A 5 -3.76 -11.65 8.15
N TYR A 6 -3.42 -10.51 8.73
CA TYR A 6 -3.40 -10.29 10.18
C TYR A 6 -4.15 -9.01 10.51
N GLY A 7 -4.86 -8.99 11.63
CA GLY A 7 -5.63 -7.84 12.08
C GLY A 7 -5.37 -7.57 13.57
N THR A 8 -5.19 -6.30 13.90
CA THR A 8 -5.11 -5.77 15.27
C THR A 8 -5.90 -4.46 15.31
N PRO A 9 -6.41 -3.98 16.46
CA PRO A 9 -7.03 -2.67 16.53
C PRO A 9 -6.11 -1.61 15.90
N GLY A 10 -6.63 -0.84 14.95
CA GLY A 10 -5.82 0.15 14.22
C GLY A 10 -5.32 -0.29 12.85
N LEU A 11 -5.11 -1.60 12.62
CA LEU A 11 -4.42 -2.08 11.42
C LEU A 11 -4.99 -3.41 10.92
N THR A 12 -5.19 -3.47 9.62
CA THR A 12 -5.48 -4.70 8.89
C THR A 12 -4.44 -4.89 7.80
N THR A 13 -3.83 -6.07 7.72
CA THR A 13 -2.90 -6.42 6.65
C THR A 13 -3.22 -7.77 6.01
N GLY A 14 -2.76 -7.98 4.78
CA GLY A 14 -2.85 -9.26 4.08
C GLY A 14 -2.74 -9.14 2.56
N TRP A 15 -2.74 -10.28 1.88
CA TRP A 15 -2.75 -10.33 0.42
C TRP A 15 -4.16 -10.08 -0.11
N CYS A 16 -4.28 -9.20 -1.10
CA CYS A 16 -5.53 -8.91 -1.79
C CYS A 16 -5.32 -9.01 -3.31
N LYS A 17 -6.32 -9.57 -4.00
CA LYS A 17 -6.43 -9.45 -5.46
C LYS A 17 -7.03 -8.08 -5.79
N LEU A 18 -6.34 -7.29 -6.60
CA LEU A 18 -6.77 -5.99 -7.10
C LEU A 18 -7.72 -6.17 -8.30
N ALA A 19 -8.43 -5.11 -8.67
CA ALA A 19 -9.42 -5.13 -9.76
C ALA A 19 -8.80 -5.44 -11.12
N ASN A 20 -7.55 -5.04 -11.35
CA ASN A 20 -6.79 -5.34 -12.56
C ASN A 20 -6.24 -6.78 -12.60
N GLY A 21 -6.53 -7.61 -11.59
CA GLY A 21 -6.08 -8.99 -11.51
C GLY A 21 -4.78 -9.20 -10.74
N GLU A 22 -4.03 -8.13 -10.47
CA GLU A 22 -2.77 -8.17 -9.74
C GLU A 22 -2.97 -8.56 -8.27
N LYS A 23 -1.88 -9.01 -7.62
CA LYS A 23 -1.86 -9.29 -6.19
C LYS A 23 -1.01 -8.26 -5.47
N ALA A 24 -1.56 -7.72 -4.37
CA ALA A 24 -0.85 -6.77 -3.54
C ALA A 24 -0.90 -7.16 -2.06
N VAL A 25 0.16 -6.83 -1.32
CA VAL A 25 0.12 -6.79 0.15
C VAL A 25 -0.49 -5.47 0.55
N VAL A 26 -1.63 -5.51 1.22
CA VAL A 26 -2.37 -4.31 1.64
C VAL A 26 -2.16 -4.07 3.12
N PHE A 27 -1.79 -2.85 3.50
CA PHE A 27 -1.75 -2.36 4.88
C PHE A 27 -2.80 -1.26 5.01
N ARG A 28 -3.84 -1.52 5.80
CA ARG A 28 -4.97 -0.62 5.97
C ARG A 28 -5.13 -0.15 7.41
N HIS A 29 -4.86 1.12 7.65
CA HIS A 29 -5.20 1.83 8.88
C HIS A 29 -6.72 2.10 8.96
N LEU A 30 -7.25 2.29 10.18
CA LEU A 30 -8.68 2.51 10.44
C LEU A 30 -9.25 3.74 9.71
N HIS A 31 -8.48 4.82 9.64
CA HIS A 31 -8.86 6.08 9.00
C HIS A 31 -7.95 6.35 7.80
N PRO A 32 -8.21 5.73 6.65
CA PRO A 32 -7.43 5.99 5.45
C PRO A 32 -7.83 7.33 4.83
N GLY A 33 -6.87 8.24 4.67
CA GLY A 33 -7.05 9.48 3.89
C GLY A 33 -6.61 9.27 2.44
N ARG A 34 -5.29 9.19 2.23
CA ARG A 34 -4.67 8.79 0.95
C ARG A 34 -4.15 7.37 0.99
N MET A 35 -3.73 6.90 -0.18
CA MET A 35 -3.03 5.63 -0.35
C MET A 35 -1.80 5.82 -1.23
N VAL A 36 -0.78 5.00 -0.98
CA VAL A 36 0.38 4.86 -1.85
C VAL A 36 0.44 3.42 -2.32
N VAL A 37 0.68 3.26 -3.62
CA VAL A 37 0.97 1.98 -4.25
C VAL A 37 2.45 1.96 -4.58
N LEU A 38 3.15 0.95 -4.07
CA LEU A 38 4.56 0.70 -4.37
C LEU A 38 4.67 -0.57 -5.18
N GLU A 39 5.55 -0.54 -6.17
CA GLU A 39 6.02 -1.73 -6.87
C GLU A 39 7.48 -1.95 -6.48
N LEU A 40 7.78 -3.16 -6.00
CA LEU A 40 9.13 -3.59 -5.64
C LEU A 40 9.32 -5.02 -6.13
N GLU A 41 10.24 -5.20 -7.08
CA GLU A 41 10.58 -6.51 -7.65
C GLU A 41 9.34 -7.27 -8.19
N GLY A 42 8.44 -6.57 -8.89
CA GLY A 42 7.21 -7.13 -9.45
C GLY A 42 6.12 -7.40 -8.42
N ARG A 43 6.28 -6.97 -7.16
CA ARG A 43 5.26 -7.10 -6.12
C ARG A 43 4.67 -5.75 -5.77
N TYR A 44 3.35 -5.73 -5.62
CA TYR A 44 2.63 -4.53 -5.24
C TYR A 44 2.38 -4.47 -3.74
N TYR A 45 2.56 -3.28 -3.18
CA TYR A 45 2.24 -2.94 -1.80
C TYR A 45 1.29 -1.76 -1.80
N VAL A 46 0.18 -1.89 -1.09
CA VAL A 46 -0.81 -0.81 -0.94
C VAL A 46 -0.81 -0.39 0.52
N LEU A 47 -0.45 0.87 0.77
CA LEU A 47 -0.39 1.44 2.12
C LEU A 47 -1.46 2.50 2.23
N THR A 48 -2.32 2.38 3.24
CA THR A 48 -3.28 3.43 3.60
C THR A 48 -3.09 3.77 5.07
N HIS A 49 -2.52 4.94 5.36
CA HIS A 49 -2.16 5.41 6.69
C HIS A 49 -2.18 6.93 6.70
N PRO A 50 -2.46 7.61 7.83
CA PRO A 50 -2.41 9.08 7.90
C PRO A 50 -1.07 9.64 7.43
N GLY A 51 0.03 8.98 7.81
CA GLY A 51 1.40 9.36 7.43
C GLY A 51 1.88 8.90 6.04
N VAL A 52 0.98 8.58 5.12
CA VAL A 52 1.37 7.99 3.82
C VAL A 52 1.85 9.05 2.80
N GLU A 53 1.46 10.30 2.98
CA GLU A 53 1.91 11.41 2.12
C GLU A 53 3.37 11.79 2.40
N GLU A 54 3.78 11.74 3.67
CA GLU A 54 5.17 11.91 4.11
C GLU A 54 6.04 10.77 3.58
N LEU A 55 5.54 9.54 3.63
CA LEU A 55 6.21 8.38 3.03
C LEU A 55 6.40 8.56 1.53
N TYR A 56 5.35 8.97 0.81
CA TYR A 56 5.40 9.23 -0.62
C TYR A 56 6.47 10.28 -0.96
N SER A 57 6.45 11.42 -0.27
CA SER A 57 7.39 12.51 -0.47
C SER A 57 8.83 12.09 -0.18
N ALA A 58 9.05 11.30 0.88
CA ALA A 58 10.37 10.77 1.23
C ALA A 58 10.91 9.80 0.17
N LEU A 59 10.04 8.99 -0.46
CA LEU A 59 10.44 8.09 -1.54
C LEU A 59 10.83 8.85 -2.80
N LEU A 60 10.06 9.88 -3.18
CA LEU A 60 10.40 10.74 -4.31
C LEU A 60 11.73 11.46 -4.09
N ALA A 61 11.97 11.98 -2.88
CA ALA A 61 13.23 12.63 -2.52
C ALA A 61 14.44 11.66 -2.60
N ARG A 62 14.20 10.35 -2.48
CA ARG A 62 15.22 9.30 -2.64
C ARG A 62 15.37 8.82 -4.10
N GLY A 63 14.69 9.44 -5.05
CA GLY A 63 14.78 9.12 -6.47
C GLY A 63 13.89 7.95 -6.91
N VAL A 64 12.92 7.53 -6.10
CA VAL A 64 11.90 6.57 -6.55
C VAL A 64 11.09 7.23 -7.66
N LYS A 65 10.94 6.52 -8.79
CA LYS A 65 10.17 7.02 -9.92
C LYS A 65 8.68 6.98 -9.60
N GLN A 66 8.00 8.07 -9.86
CA GLN A 66 6.55 8.10 -9.85
C GLN A 66 6.00 7.26 -11.01
N GLY A 67 5.10 6.32 -10.71
CA GLY A 67 4.39 5.57 -11.73
C GLY A 67 3.40 6.45 -12.50
N ALA A 68 3.17 6.11 -13.77
CA ALA A 68 2.08 6.72 -14.56
C ALA A 68 0.72 6.20 -14.05
N LEU A 69 -0.27 7.10 -14.01
CA LEU A 69 -1.67 6.79 -13.69
C LEU A 69 -2.36 6.03 -14.83
#